data_AF-A0A2D4K872-F1
#
_entry.id   AF-A0A2D4K872-F1
#
_cell.length_a   1.000
_cell.length_b   1.000
_cell.length_c   1.000
_cell.angle_alpha   90.00
_cell.angle_beta   90.00
_cell.angle_gamma   90.00
#
_symmetry.space_group_name_H-M   'P 1'
#
loop_
_entity.id
_entity.type
_entity.pdbx_description
1 polymer ?
#
loop_
_entity_poly.entity_id
_entity_poly.type
_entity_poly.pdbx_seq_one_letter_code
_entity_poly.pdbx_strand_id
1 'polypeptide(L)'
;AAGVFALALEANVDLTWRDLQHLIVLTSKRNQLHDEVHKWRRNGVGLEFNHLFGYGVLDAGAMVTMAKDWKTVPERFHCVGGSVQEPQKVPSGGKLVLTLSTDACEGKENFVRYLEHVQAVITVNSTRRGDLN
;
A
#
# COMPACT_ATOMS: atom_id res chain seq x y z
N ALA A 1 5.14 -1.61 -17.83
CA ALA A 1 4.12 -2.16 -16.93
C ALA A 1 2.93 -2.74 -17.70
N ALA A 2 2.18 -1.93 -18.46
CA ALA A 2 0.95 -2.38 -19.16
C ALA A 2 1.10 -3.69 -19.98
N GLY A 3 2.21 -3.87 -20.72
CA GLY A 3 2.45 -5.13 -21.45
C GLY A 3 2.56 -6.36 -20.55
N VAL A 4 3.14 -6.24 -19.37
CA VAL A 4 3.20 -7.34 -18.39
C VAL A 4 1.81 -7.66 -17.84
N PHE A 5 0.98 -6.63 -17.63
CA PHE A 5 -0.40 -6.82 -17.18
C PHE A 5 -1.25 -7.49 -18.25
N ALA A 6 -1.03 -7.17 -19.52
CA ALA A 6 -1.70 -7.85 -20.63
C ALA A 6 -1.39 -9.36 -20.63
N LEU A 7 -0.13 -9.74 -20.41
CA LEU A 7 0.25 -11.16 -20.31
C LEU A 7 -0.39 -11.85 -19.09
N ALA A 8 -0.47 -11.17 -17.95
CA ALA A 8 -1.12 -11.71 -16.76
C ALA A 8 -2.64 -11.91 -16.97
N LEU A 9 -3.30 -10.94 -17.60
CA LEU A 9 -4.72 -11.01 -17.97
C LEU A 9 -5.00 -12.05 -19.05
N GLU A 10 -4.08 -12.24 -20.00
CA GLU A 10 -4.16 -13.32 -20.98
C GLU A 10 -4.07 -14.69 -20.30
N ALA A 11 -3.21 -14.83 -19.29
CA ALA A 11 -3.06 -16.05 -18.53
C ALA A 11 -4.26 -16.34 -17.60
N ASN A 12 -4.93 -15.29 -17.10
CA ASN A 12 -6.13 -15.40 -16.30
C ASN A 12 -7.02 -14.15 -16.49
N VAL A 13 -8.10 -14.32 -17.26
CA VAL A 13 -9.04 -13.24 -17.61
C VAL A 13 -9.96 -12.83 -16.45
N ASP A 14 -10.04 -13.65 -15.40
CA ASP A 14 -10.91 -13.41 -14.24
C ASP A 14 -10.24 -12.54 -13.17
N LEU A 15 -8.98 -12.14 -13.37
CA LEU A 15 -8.27 -11.25 -12.46
C LEU A 15 -8.99 -9.90 -12.34
N THR A 16 -9.35 -9.54 -11.11
CA THR A 16 -9.86 -8.20 -10.82
C THR A 16 -8.73 -7.18 -10.81
N TRP A 17 -9.08 -5.89 -10.80
CA TRP A 17 -8.09 -4.81 -10.63
C TRP A 17 -7.30 -4.92 -9.32
N ARG A 18 -7.88 -5.50 -8.26
CA ARG A 18 -7.20 -5.76 -6.98
C ARG A 18 -6.24 -6.93 -7.10
N ASP A 19 -6.66 -8.00 -7.75
CA ASP A 19 -5.80 -9.17 -7.94
C ASP A 19 -4.50 -8.80 -8.67
N LEU A 20 -4.59 -7.97 -9.72
CA LEU A 20 -3.40 -7.45 -10.40
C LEU A 20 -2.46 -6.68 -9.45
N GLN A 21 -3.00 -5.88 -8.53
CA GLN A 21 -2.17 -5.19 -7.53
C GLN A 21 -1.51 -6.16 -6.56
N HIS A 22 -2.23 -7.19 -6.10
CA HIS A 22 -1.66 -8.23 -5.24
C HIS A 22 -0.54 -9.01 -5.96
N LEU A 23 -0.75 -9.37 -7.23
CA LEU A 23 0.29 -9.99 -8.04
C LEU A 23 1.54 -9.11 -8.15
N ILE A 24 1.39 -7.81 -8.41
CA ILE A 24 2.52 -6.87 -8.43
C ILE A 24 3.30 -6.92 -7.11
N VAL A 25 2.60 -6.84 -5.97
CA VAL A 25 3.22 -6.86 -4.64
C VAL A 25 3.99 -8.16 -4.39
N LEU A 26 3.41 -9.29 -4.78
CA LEU A 26 3.95 -10.62 -4.47
C LEU A 26 5.04 -11.10 -5.44
N THR A 27 5.04 -10.62 -6.68
CA THR A 27 5.97 -11.11 -7.72
C THR A 27 7.06 -10.12 -8.11
N SER A 28 6.98 -8.87 -7.65
CA SER A 28 8.04 -7.88 -7.93
C SER A 28 9.35 -8.26 -7.23
N LYS A 29 10.47 -7.88 -7.86
CA LYS A 29 11.81 -8.19 -7.38
C LYS A 29 12.63 -6.92 -7.21
N ARG A 30 13.39 -6.84 -6.12
CA ARG A 30 14.33 -5.74 -5.87
C ARG A 30 15.32 -5.50 -7.01
N ASN A 31 15.76 -6.55 -7.71
CA ASN A 31 16.61 -6.50 -8.91
C ASN A 31 17.78 -5.49 -8.86
N GLN A 32 18.59 -5.55 -7.80
CA GLN A 32 19.74 -4.65 -7.57
C GLN A 32 19.41 -3.14 -7.47
N LEU A 33 18.13 -2.76 -7.46
CA LEU A 33 17.72 -1.38 -7.23
C LEU A 33 18.19 -0.94 -5.84
N HIS A 34 18.92 0.16 -5.80
CA HIS A 34 19.48 0.72 -4.58
C HIS A 34 19.43 2.24 -4.63
N ASP A 35 19.24 2.83 -3.46
CA ASP A 35 19.36 4.27 -3.24
C ASP A 35 20.10 4.53 -1.91
N GLU A 36 20.91 5.58 -1.89
CA GLU A 36 21.74 5.90 -0.73
C GLU A 36 20.92 6.45 0.45
N VAL A 37 19.80 7.12 0.18
CA VAL A 37 18.96 7.79 1.17
C VAL A 37 17.74 6.92 1.51
N HIS A 38 17.04 6.45 0.49
CA HIS A 38 15.84 5.63 0.59
C HIS A 38 16.23 4.16 0.68
N LYS A 39 16.46 3.68 1.89
CA LYS A 39 16.76 2.26 2.13
C LYS A 39 15.52 1.39 1.98
N TRP A 40 15.75 0.17 1.49
CA TRP A 40 14.76 -0.90 1.51
C TRP A 40 14.36 -1.23 2.94
N ARG A 41 13.06 -1.45 3.16
CA ARG A 41 12.48 -1.81 4.46
C ARG A 41 11.65 -3.07 4.29
N ARG A 42 11.61 -3.87 5.35
CA ARG A 42 10.76 -5.06 5.41
C ARG A 42 9.48 -4.72 6.17
N ASN A 43 8.31 -5.02 5.60
CA ASN A 43 7.02 -4.79 6.25
C ASN A 43 6.65 -5.94 7.22
N GLY A 44 5.50 -5.82 7.87
CA GLY A 44 5.04 -6.79 8.89
C GLY A 44 4.81 -8.22 8.38
N VAL A 45 4.68 -8.42 7.06
CA VAL A 45 4.52 -9.75 6.43
C VAL A 45 5.81 -10.25 5.76
N GLY A 46 6.93 -9.54 5.94
CA GLY A 46 8.23 -9.97 5.46
C GLY A 46 8.58 -9.52 4.03
N LEU A 47 7.70 -8.77 3.36
CA LEU A 47 7.96 -8.24 2.02
C LEU A 47 8.84 -7.00 2.10
N GLU A 48 9.82 -6.91 1.20
CA GLU A 48 10.69 -5.74 1.07
C GLU A 48 10.04 -4.68 0.17
N PHE A 49 10.09 -3.42 0.61
CA PHE A 49 9.65 -2.28 -0.18
C PHE A 49 10.61 -1.10 -0.04
N ASN A 50 10.51 -0.18 -0.99
CA ASN A 50 11.25 1.06 -1.03
C ASN A 50 10.30 2.21 -1.44
N HIS A 51 10.49 3.41 -0.88
CA HIS A 51 9.64 4.54 -1.22
C HIS A 51 9.80 5.04 -2.67
N LEU A 52 10.95 4.79 -3.32
CA LEU A 52 11.18 5.12 -4.73
C LEU A 52 10.74 3.99 -5.67
N PHE A 53 10.94 2.73 -5.26
CA PHE A 53 10.81 1.58 -6.16
C PHE A 53 9.58 0.69 -5.87
N GLY A 54 8.78 1.02 -4.85
CA GLY A 54 7.71 0.14 -4.38
C GLY A 54 8.26 -1.22 -3.96
N TYR A 55 7.62 -2.30 -4.42
CA TYR A 55 8.10 -3.68 -4.20
C TYR A 55 9.19 -4.12 -5.20
N GLY A 56 9.59 -3.25 -6.13
CA GLY A 56 10.68 -3.48 -7.09
C GLY A 56 10.22 -3.58 -8.54
N VAL A 57 11.05 -4.22 -9.36
CA VAL A 57 10.83 -4.41 -10.79
C VAL A 57 9.79 -5.52 -11.02
N LEU A 58 8.85 -5.28 -11.93
CA LEU A 58 7.89 -6.28 -12.36
C LEU A 58 8.60 -7.49 -13.00
N ASP A 59 8.32 -8.68 -12.47
CA ASP A 59 8.73 -9.94 -13.08
C ASP A 59 7.54 -10.52 -13.86
N ALA A 60 7.61 -10.45 -15.19
CA ALA A 60 6.53 -10.92 -16.06
C ALA A 60 6.32 -12.43 -15.98
N GLY A 61 7.39 -13.22 -15.89
CA GLY A 61 7.31 -14.67 -15.81
C GLY A 61 6.68 -15.11 -14.49
N ALA A 62 7.11 -14.51 -13.38
CA ALA A 62 6.53 -14.79 -12.07
C ALA A 62 5.07 -14.35 -11.98
N MET A 63 4.74 -13.18 -12.54
CA MET A 63 3.36 -12.66 -12.56
C MET A 63 2.42 -13.56 -13.36
N VAL A 64 2.81 -13.97 -14.57
CA VAL A 64 2.03 -14.89 -15.41
C VAL A 64 1.89 -16.26 -14.76
N THR A 65 2.96 -16.77 -14.13
CA THR A 65 2.93 -18.07 -13.45
C THR A 65 1.96 -18.04 -12.27
N MET A 66 2.03 -17.01 -11.43
CA MET A 66 1.14 -16.86 -10.28
C MET A 66 -0.31 -16.56 -10.69
N ALA A 67 -0.52 -15.83 -11.79
CA ALA A 67 -1.84 -15.51 -12.32
C ALA A 67 -2.67 -16.75 -12.69
N LYS A 68 -2.04 -17.78 -13.28
CA LYS A 68 -2.72 -19.02 -13.72
C LYS A 68 -3.43 -19.74 -12.58
N ASP A 69 -2.82 -19.77 -11.41
CA ASP A 69 -3.34 -20.46 -10.22
C ASP A 69 -3.93 -19.46 -9.19
N TRP A 70 -4.11 -18.20 -9.59
CA TRP A 70 -4.56 -17.15 -8.68
C TRP A 70 -6.02 -17.35 -8.28
N LYS A 71 -6.27 -17.29 -6.97
CA LYS A 71 -7.62 -17.22 -6.43
C LYS A 71 -7.96 -15.77 -6.10
N THR A 72 -9.01 -15.26 -6.72
CA THR A 72 -9.52 -13.91 -6.50
C THR A 72 -9.65 -13.59 -5.02
N VAL A 73 -9.13 -12.43 -4.62
CA VAL A 73 -9.19 -11.96 -3.24
C VAL A 73 -10.64 -11.73 -2.79
N PRO A 74 -10.96 -11.86 -1.48
CA PRO A 74 -12.29 -11.57 -0.97
C PRO A 74 -12.75 -10.13 -1.26
N GLU A 75 -14.03 -9.86 -1.01
CA GLU A 75 -14.61 -8.52 -1.15
C GLU A 75 -13.78 -7.44 -0.43
N ARG A 76 -13.83 -6.22 -1.00
CA ARG A 76 -13.08 -5.09 -0.49
C ARG A 76 -13.87 -4.40 0.61
N PHE A 77 -13.35 -4.42 1.83
CA PHE A 77 -13.90 -3.64 2.93
C PHE A 77 -13.17 -2.32 3.14
N HIS A 78 -13.86 -1.34 3.74
CA HIS A 78 -13.30 -0.05 4.09
C HIS A 78 -13.70 0.33 5.51
N CYS A 79 -12.70 0.46 6.38
CA CYS A 79 -12.87 0.89 7.77
C CYS A 79 -12.23 2.26 7.97
N VAL A 80 -12.95 3.16 8.64
CA VAL A 80 -12.39 4.43 9.14
C VAL A 80 -11.86 4.16 10.55
N GLY A 81 -10.55 4.06 10.69
CA GLY A 81 -9.87 3.68 11.94
C GLY A 81 -9.76 4.79 12.99
N GLY A 82 -10.63 5.79 12.96
CA GLY A 82 -10.63 6.92 13.88
C GLY A 82 -10.31 8.26 13.23
N SER A 83 -10.48 9.33 14.00
CA SER A 83 -10.29 10.71 13.57
C SER A 83 -9.95 11.61 14.76
N VAL A 84 -9.12 12.61 14.57
CA VAL A 84 -8.96 13.73 15.50
C VAL A 84 -9.78 14.89 14.97
N GLN A 85 -10.79 15.34 15.73
CA GLN A 85 -11.71 16.39 15.29
C GLN A 85 -11.24 17.78 15.76
N GLU A 86 -10.61 17.83 16.93
CA GLU A 86 -10.13 19.07 17.53
C GLU A 86 -8.87 19.56 16.80
N PRO A 87 -8.86 20.81 16.32
CA PRO A 87 -7.68 21.38 15.66
C PRO A 87 -6.45 21.35 16.56
N GLN A 88 -5.36 20.80 16.04
CA GLN A 88 -4.07 20.74 16.73
C GLN A 88 -3.11 21.74 16.13
N LYS A 89 -2.41 22.51 16.97
CA LYS A 89 -1.40 23.45 16.51
C LYS A 89 -0.15 22.67 16.11
N VAL A 90 0.27 22.80 14.84
CA VAL A 90 1.59 22.33 14.40
C VAL A 90 2.66 23.25 15.00
N PRO A 91 3.59 22.74 15.83
CA PRO A 91 4.65 23.55 16.40
C PRO A 91 5.54 24.16 15.33
N SER A 92 6.04 25.38 15.55
CA SER A 92 7.00 26.03 14.64
C SER A 92 8.36 25.34 14.58
N GLY A 93 8.66 24.49 15.56
CA GLY A 93 9.82 23.60 15.58
C GLY A 93 9.47 22.30 16.31
N GLY A 94 10.05 21.19 15.85
CA GLY A 94 9.75 19.86 16.38
C GLY A 94 8.69 19.12 15.56
N LYS A 95 7.93 18.24 16.21
CA LYS A 95 6.94 17.36 15.57
C LYS A 95 5.65 17.33 16.37
N LEU A 96 4.51 17.32 15.68
CA LEU A 96 3.22 16.95 16.25
C LEU A 96 3.00 15.45 16.02
N VAL A 97 2.70 14.70 17.08
CA VAL A 97 2.40 13.27 16.99
C VAL A 97 0.98 13.04 17.46
N LEU A 98 0.16 12.48 16.58
CA LEU A 98 -1.22 12.09 16.88
C LEU A 98 -1.31 10.57 16.82
N THR A 99 -1.87 9.97 17.87
CA THR A 99 -2.05 8.52 17.96
C THR A 99 -3.53 8.19 17.81
N LEU A 100 -3.86 7.37 16.82
CA LEU A 100 -5.18 6.80 16.62
C LEU A 100 -5.09 5.30 16.89
N SER A 101 -6.01 4.78 17.72
CA SER A 101 -6.15 3.35 17.96
C SER A 101 -7.40 2.86 17.24
N THR A 102 -7.29 1.70 16.59
CA THR A 102 -8.39 1.08 15.83
C THR A 102 -8.40 -0.42 16.03
N ASP A 103 -9.59 -0.99 16.07
CA ASP A 103 -9.87 -2.43 16.02
C ASP A 103 -10.10 -2.90 14.57
N ALA A 104 -9.81 -2.05 13.58
CA ALA A 104 -10.09 -2.28 12.17
C ALA A 104 -11.59 -2.56 11.86
N CYS A 105 -12.50 -2.04 12.69
CA CYS A 105 -13.94 -2.24 12.62
C CYS A 105 -14.36 -3.69 12.94
N GLU A 106 -13.65 -4.36 13.86
CA GLU A 106 -13.97 -5.72 14.30
C GLU A 106 -15.43 -5.86 14.76
N GLY A 107 -16.06 -6.97 14.38
CA GLY A 107 -17.47 -7.25 14.69
C GLY A 107 -18.51 -6.51 13.82
N LYS A 108 -18.08 -5.69 12.85
CA LYS A 108 -18.97 -4.97 11.91
C LYS A 108 -18.86 -5.52 10.49
N GLU A 109 -19.82 -5.17 9.63
CA GLU A 109 -19.85 -5.57 8.22
C GLU A 109 -18.64 -5.08 7.41
N ASN A 110 -17.97 -4.02 7.87
CA ASN A 110 -16.80 -3.43 7.21
C ASN A 110 -15.47 -3.78 7.89
N PHE A 111 -15.42 -4.90 8.63
CA PHE A 111 -14.21 -5.38 9.29
C PHE A 111 -13.10 -5.65 8.27
N VAL A 112 -11.95 -4.99 8.45
CA VAL A 112 -10.78 -5.18 7.58
C VAL A 112 -9.82 -6.16 8.25
N ARG A 113 -9.86 -7.42 7.81
CA ARG A 113 -8.96 -8.48 8.32
C ARG A 113 -7.56 -8.47 7.70
N TYR A 114 -7.47 -8.09 6.42
CA TYR A 114 -6.22 -8.05 5.66
C TYR A 114 -6.07 -6.67 5.03
N LEU A 115 -4.93 -6.03 5.27
CA LEU A 115 -4.68 -4.67 4.84
C LEU A 115 -4.20 -4.63 3.39
N GLU A 116 -4.80 -3.75 2.58
CA GLU A 116 -4.36 -3.48 1.21
C GLU A 116 -3.81 -2.04 1.10
N HIS A 117 -4.66 -1.05 1.37
CA HIS A 117 -4.33 0.37 1.28
C HIS A 117 -4.61 1.08 2.60
N VAL A 118 -3.80 2.08 2.93
CA VAL A 118 -4.01 2.98 4.08
C VAL A 118 -4.02 4.41 3.57
N GLN A 119 -4.99 5.19 4.02
CA GLN A 119 -5.09 6.61 3.73
C GLN A 119 -5.12 7.41 5.02
N ALA A 120 -4.18 8.34 5.16
CA ALA A 120 -4.23 9.39 6.18
C ALA A 120 -4.81 10.65 5.54
N VAL A 121 -6.07 10.97 5.85
CA VAL A 121 -6.72 12.19 5.35
C VAL A 121 -6.44 13.31 6.34
N ILE A 122 -5.63 14.29 5.92
CA ILE A 122 -5.15 15.38 6.77
C ILE A 122 -5.63 16.71 6.20
N THR A 123 -6.25 17.51 7.05
CA THR A 123 -6.54 18.93 6.78
C THR A 123 -5.59 19.77 7.64
N VAL A 124 -4.75 20.58 6.98
CA VAL A 124 -3.74 21.40 7.67
C VAL A 124 -3.64 22.78 7.00
N ASN A 125 -3.49 23.81 7.82
CA ASN A 125 -3.19 25.17 7.35
C ASN A 125 -1.71 25.47 7.63
N SER A 126 -1.00 25.96 6.61
CA SER A 126 0.42 26.35 6.74
C SER A 126 0.74 27.46 5.74
N THR A 127 1.56 28.42 6.17
CA THR A 127 2.10 29.47 5.29
C THR A 127 3.16 28.93 4.33
N ARG A 128 3.85 27.84 4.69
CA ARG A 128 4.88 27.17 3.89
C ARG A 128 4.67 25.66 3.90
N ARG A 129 3.81 25.16 3.01
CA ARG A 129 3.46 23.73 2.95
C ARG A 129 4.67 22.79 2.78
N GLY A 130 5.71 23.20 2.06
CA GLY A 130 6.91 22.39 1.82
C GLY A 130 7.83 22.19 3.03
N ASP A 131 7.61 22.94 4.12
CA ASP A 131 8.37 22.77 5.36
C ASP A 131 7.74 21.67 6.25
N LEU A 132 6.54 21.17 5.90
CA LEU A 132 5.89 20.05 6.57
C LEU A 132 6.40 18.73 5.97
N ASN A 133 6.92 17.85 6.84
CA ASN A 133 7.42 16.51 6.50
C ASN A 133 6.92 15.45 7.49
#